data_AF-A0A957JKL4-F1
#
_entry.id   AF-A0A957JKL4-F1
#
_cell.length_a   1.000
_cell.length_b   1.000
_cell.length_c   1.000
_cell.angle_alpha   90.00
_cell.angle_beta   90.00
_cell.angle_gamma   90.00
#
_symmetry.space_group_name_H-M   'P 1'
#
loop_
_entity.id
_entity.type
_entity.pdbx_description
1 polymer ?
#
loop_
_entity_poly.entity_id
_entity_poly.type
_entity_poly.pdbx_seq_one_letter_code
_entity_poly.pdbx_strand_id
1 'polypeptide(L)' 'MELKQQLLQKIENRQARVGVVGLGYVGLPLVVAFAEQGFQVVGVDVDSRKVAS' A
#
# COMPACT_ATOMS: atom_id res chain seq x y z
N MET A 1 19.21 14.55 -6.93
CA MET A 1 18.51 13.56 -7.77
C MET A 1 17.08 14.06 -7.99
N GLU A 2 16.55 13.87 -9.18
CA GLU A 2 15.18 14.25 -9.53
C GLU A 2 14.17 13.46 -8.66
N LEU A 3 13.12 14.09 -8.14
CA LEU A 3 12.13 13.46 -7.25
C LEU A 3 11.55 12.17 -7.86
N LYS A 4 11.30 12.20 -9.17
CA LYS A 4 10.84 11.04 -9.95
C LYS A 4 11.80 9.86 -9.82
N GLN A 5 13.10 10.08 -10.01
CA GLN A 5 14.11 9.02 -9.94
C GLN A 5 14.16 8.41 -8.54
N GLN A 6 14.08 9.23 -7.50
CA GLN A 6 14.05 8.75 -6.12
C GLN A 6 12.82 7.88 -5.84
N LEU A 7 11.65 8.27 -6.35
CA LEU A 7 10.43 7.48 -6.18
C LEU A 7 10.51 6.15 -6.96
N LEU A 8 10.96 6.18 -8.22
CA LEU A 8 11.15 4.97 -9.02
C LEU A 8 12.08 3.99 -8.33
N GLN A 9 13.22 4.48 -7.83
CA GLN A 9 14.17 3.64 -7.11
C GLN A 9 13.57 3.03 -5.85
N LYS A 10 12.75 3.79 -5.10
CA LYS A 10 12.00 3.29 -3.93
C LYS A 10 10.97 2.22 -4.30
N ILE A 11 10.35 2.31 -5.47
CA ILE A 11 9.39 1.30 -5.93
C ILE A 11 10.11 0.02 -6.35
N GLU A 12 11.19 0.16 -7.13
CA GLU A 12 12.04 -0.95 -7.59
C GLU A 12 12.61 -1.75 -6.43
N ASN A 13 13.11 -1.07 -5.40
CA ASN A 13 13.74 -1.70 -4.24
C ASN A 13 12.78 -2.01 -3.07
N ARG A 14 11.45 -1.88 -3.28
CA ARG A 14 10.40 -2.13 -2.27
C ARG A 14 10.45 -1.25 -1.01
N GLN A 15 11.15 -0.12 -1.04
CA GLN A 15 11.19 0.84 0.06
C GLN A 15 10.07 1.90 0.01
N ALA A 16 9.32 1.96 -1.08
CA ALA A 16 8.12 2.78 -1.16
C ALA A 16 7.05 2.25 -0.18
N ARG A 17 6.37 3.17 0.52
CA ARG A 17 5.20 2.84 1.32
C ARG A 17 3.96 2.98 0.46
N VAL A 18 3.09 1.98 0.50
CA VAL A 18 1.84 1.97 -0.27
C VAL A 18 0.68 2.26 0.68
N GLY A 19 -0.18 3.21 0.31
CA GLY A 19 -1.41 3.50 1.03
C GLY A 19 -2.62 3.13 0.17
N VAL A 20 -3.57 2.37 0.71
CA VAL A 20 -4.83 2.03 0.03
C VAL A 20 -6.00 2.59 0.84
N VAL A 21 -6.78 3.49 0.26
CA VAL A 21 -7.97 4.10 0.88
C VAL A 21 -9.23 3.44 0.34
N GLY A 22 -10.02 2.87 1.26
CA GLY A 22 -11.17 2.02 0.99
C GLY A 22 -10.78 0.55 0.90
N LEU A 23 -11.24 -0.27 1.84
CA LEU A 23 -10.99 -1.71 1.94
C LEU A 23 -12.25 -2.50 1.56
N GLY A 24 -12.78 -2.17 0.39
CA GLY A 24 -13.88 -2.90 -0.24
C GLY A 24 -13.38 -4.08 -1.08
N TYR A 25 -14.23 -4.52 -2.01
CA TYR A 25 -13.95 -5.64 -2.92
C TYR A 25 -12.63 -5.50 -3.70
N VAL A 26 -12.27 -4.29 -4.12
CA VAL A 26 -11.00 -4.04 -4.86
C VAL A 26 -9.87 -3.71 -3.90
N GLY A 27 -10.15 -2.87 -2.90
CA GLY A 27 -9.13 -2.34 -2.00
C GLY A 27 -8.47 -3.44 -1.17
N LEU A 28 -9.25 -4.33 -0.56
CA LEU A 28 -8.70 -5.37 0.32
C LEU A 28 -7.75 -6.33 -0.42
N PRO A 29 -8.12 -6.93 -1.57
CA PRO A 29 -7.17 -7.74 -2.35
C PRO A 29 -5.95 -6.96 -2.83
N LEU A 30 -6.09 -5.66 -3.12
CA LEU A 30 -4.97 -4.82 -3.54
C LEU A 30 -3.93 -4.63 -2.43
N VAL A 31 -4.37 -4.37 -1.19
CA VAL A 31 -3.45 -4.23 -0.04
C VAL A 31 -2.68 -5.53 0.18
N VAL A 32 -3.39 -6.66 0.11
CA VAL A 32 -2.81 -8.01 0.25
C VAL A 32 -1.77 -8.25 -0.84
N ALA A 33 -2.09 -7.99 -2.10
CA ALA A 33 -1.16 -8.17 -3.21
C ALA A 33 0.13 -7.34 -3.04
N PHE A 34 0.04 -6.08 -2.61
CA PHE A 34 1.24 -5.27 -2.36
C PHE A 34 2.05 -5.79 -1.17
N ALA A 35 1.39 -6.25 -0.10
CA ALA A 35 2.07 -6.83 1.06
C ALA A 35 2.81 -8.13 0.68
N GLU A 36 2.17 -9.00 -0.11
CA GLU A 36 2.78 -10.23 -0.65
C GLU A 36 3.98 -9.95 -1.56
N GLN A 37 3.99 -8.82 -2.26
CA GLN A 37 5.13 -8.36 -3.06
C GLN A 37 6.23 -7.67 -2.25
N GLY A 38 6.13 -7.67 -0.92
CA GLY A 38 7.16 -7.19 0.01
C GLY A 38 7.12 -5.68 0.28
N PHE A 39 6.05 -4.98 -0.10
CA PHE A 39 5.90 -3.57 0.26
C PHE A 39 5.39 -3.39 1.69
N GLN A 40 5.79 -2.28 2.32
CA GLN A 40 5.12 -1.80 3.53
C GLN A 40 3.81 -1.12 3.12
N VAL A 41 2.67 -1.68 3.54
CA VAL A 41 1.34 -1.20 3.13
C VAL A 41 0.52 -0.72 4.32
N VAL A 42 -0.25 0.34 4.12
CA VAL A 42 -1.26 0.85 5.07
C VAL A 42 -2.62 0.84 4.38
N GLY A 43 -3.56 0.08 4.93
CA GLY A 43 -4.97 0.13 4.55
C GLY A 43 -5.75 1.13 5.41
N VAL A 44 -6.63 1.91 4.80
CA VAL A 44 -7.49 2.88 5.49
C VAL A 44 -8.93 2.64 5.07
N ASP A 45 -9.85 2.44 6.02
CA ASP A 45 -11.29 2.40 5.78
C ASP A 45 -12.01 3.16 6.90
N VAL A 46 -13.19 3.70 6.60
CA VAL A 46 -14.06 4.37 7.58
C VAL A 46 -14.83 3.36 8.43
N ASP A 47 -15.04 2.14 7.92
CA ASP A 47 -15.65 1.05 8.65
C ASP A 47 -14.66 0.42 9.63
N SER A 48 -14.82 0.75 10.90
CA SER A 48 -13.97 0.27 12.00
C SER A 48 -13.89 -1.26 12.08
N ARG A 49 -14.91 -1.99 11.63
CA ARG A 49 -14.90 -3.46 11.63
C ARG A 49 -13.88 -4.04 10.65
N LYS A 50 -13.52 -3.31 9.61
CA LYS A 50 -12.55 -3.75 8.58
C LYS A 50 -11.11 -3.47 8.96
N VAL A 51 -10.88 -2.57 9.90
CA VAL A 51 -9.55 -2.13 10.37
C VAL A 51 -9.30 -2.48 11.83
N ALA A 52 -10.22 -3.22 12.45
CA ALA A 52 -10.04 -3.76 13.80
C ALA A 52 -8.85 -4.73 13.83
N SER A 53 -8.08 -4.66 14.92
CA SER A 53 -6.90 -5.51 15.19
C SER A 53 -7.28 -6.85 15.80
#